data_AF-A0A3R9AI54-F1
#
_entry.id   AF-A0A3R9AI54-F1
#
_cell.length_a   1.000
_cell.length_b   1.000
_cell.length_c   1.000
_cell.angle_alpha   90.00
_cell.angle_beta   90.00
_cell.angle_gamma   90.00
#
_symmetry.space_group_name_H-M   'P 1'
#
loop_
_entity.id
_entity.type
_entity.pdbx_description
1 polymer ?
#
loop_
_entity_poly.entity_id
_entity_poly.type
_entity_poly.pdbx_seq_one_letter_code
_entity_poly.pdbx_strand_id
1 'polypeptide(L)'
;MTGECSTKFSLTFSGGSTSDGNFLLGDDVAMKLSYNYGADRIINGQPFSPAASQIVDVALSSLTPGTTPAAGSKTATLTVTLNLL
;
A
#
# COMPACT_ATOMS: atom_id res chain seq x y z
N MET A 1 7.39 -8.33 33.58
CA MET A 1 7.26 -7.92 32.17
C MET A 1 6.25 -8.85 31.54
N THR A 2 5.01 -8.39 31.36
CA THR A 2 3.99 -9.12 30.59
C THR A 2 4.46 -9.15 29.15
N GLY A 3 4.88 -10.33 28.68
CA GLY A 3 5.38 -10.51 27.32
C GLY A 3 4.30 -10.10 26.32
N GLU A 4 4.64 -9.20 25.40
CA GLU A 4 3.80 -8.91 24.26
C GLU A 4 3.56 -10.21 23.50
N CYS A 5 2.29 -10.62 23.39
CA CYS A 5 1.94 -11.78 22.60
C CYS A 5 2.24 -11.43 21.13
N SER A 6 3.17 -12.14 20.51
CA SER A 6 3.42 -12.04 19.08
C SER A 6 2.18 -12.56 18.33
N THR A 7 1.20 -11.68 18.09
CA THR A 7 0.05 -11.99 17.23
C THR A 7 0.50 -11.87 15.78
N LYS A 8 0.36 -12.96 15.01
CA LYS A 8 0.57 -12.90 13.56
C LYS A 8 -0.56 -12.06 12.96
N PHE A 9 -0.23 -11.21 12.01
CA PHE A 9 -1.24 -10.43 11.29
C PHE A 9 -0.90 -10.32 9.81
N SER A 10 -1.91 -10.01 9.01
CA SER A 10 -1.73 -9.56 7.63
C SER A 10 -2.37 -8.19 7.45
N LEU A 11 -1.78 -7.40 6.56
CA LEU A 11 -2.32 -6.12 6.12
C LEU A 11 -2.72 -6.22 4.66
N THR A 12 -3.89 -5.68 4.34
CA THR A 12 -4.31 -5.46 2.97
C THR A 12 -4.52 -3.96 2.76
N PHE A 13 -3.82 -3.41 1.77
CA PHE A 13 -3.98 -2.02 1.35
C PHE A 13 -4.78 -2.03 0.05
N SER A 14 -5.97 -1.43 0.05
CA SER A 14 -6.88 -1.46 -1.09
C SER A 14 -7.41 -0.06 -1.45
N GLY A 15 -7.74 0.13 -2.72
CA GLY A 15 -8.36 1.36 -3.22
C GLY A 15 -8.66 1.25 -4.72
N GLY A 16 -9.10 2.34 -5.33
CA GLY A 16 -9.22 2.43 -6.79
C GLY A 16 -7.91 1.98 -7.45
N SER A 17 -7.98 1.15 -8.49
CA SER A 17 -6.82 0.46 -9.04
C SER A 17 -6.56 0.82 -10.49
N THR A 18 -5.29 0.74 -10.90
CA THR A 18 -4.94 0.65 -12.32
C THR A 18 -5.55 -0.60 -12.95
N SER A 19 -5.62 -0.65 -14.29
CA SER A 19 -6.20 -1.78 -15.02
C SER A 19 -5.47 -3.11 -14.81
N ASP A 20 -4.17 -3.05 -14.48
CA ASP A 20 -3.36 -4.21 -14.12
C ASP A 20 -3.48 -4.60 -12.63
N GLY A 21 -4.30 -3.90 -11.84
CA GLY A 21 -4.61 -4.21 -10.44
C GLY A 21 -3.45 -3.96 -9.45
N ASN A 22 -2.36 -3.37 -9.94
CA ASN A 22 -1.05 -3.42 -9.31
C ASN A 22 -0.71 -2.17 -8.50
N PHE A 23 -1.40 -1.08 -8.79
CA PHE A 23 -1.17 0.25 -8.22
C PHE A 23 -2.49 0.84 -7.77
N LEU A 24 -2.43 1.79 -6.83
CA LEU A 24 -3.56 2.66 -6.53
C LEU A 24 -3.71 3.69 -7.65
N LEU A 25 -4.94 4.05 -7.98
CA LEU A 25 -5.25 5.05 -9.00
C LEU A 25 -5.91 6.26 -8.34
N GLY A 26 -5.25 7.41 -8.43
CA GLY A 26 -5.82 8.73 -8.14
C GLY A 26 -6.11 9.45 -9.45
N ASP A 27 -7.34 9.30 -9.95
CA ASP A 27 -7.79 9.76 -11.27
C ASP A 27 -6.90 9.27 -12.43
N ASP A 28 -5.91 10.06 -12.84
CA ASP A 28 -4.94 9.79 -13.91
C ASP A 28 -3.51 9.55 -13.40
N VAL A 29 -3.29 9.52 -12.08
CA VAL A 29 -2.00 9.24 -11.45
C VAL A 29 -2.02 7.87 -10.80
N ALA A 30 -1.13 6.98 -11.27
CA ALA A 30 -0.88 5.72 -10.59
C ALA A 30 0.05 5.96 -9.38
N MET A 31 -0.18 5.26 -8.28
CA MET A 31 0.64 5.33 -7.07
C MET A 31 1.12 3.94 -6.68
N LYS A 32 2.44 3.83 -6.49
CA LYS A 32 3.10 2.64 -5.98
C LYS A 32 3.19 2.71 -4.46
N LEU A 33 2.68 1.66 -3.82
CA LEU A 33 2.86 1.38 -2.41
C LEU A 33 4.07 0.46 -2.21
N SER A 34 4.83 0.75 -1.16
CA SER A 34 5.96 -0.07 -0.75
C SER A 34 6.16 0.02 0.75
N TYR A 35 6.72 -1.03 1.36
CA TYR A 35 7.13 -1.02 2.76
C TYR A 35 8.65 -1.16 2.89
N ASN A 36 9.16 -1.04 4.13
CA ASN A 36 10.59 -1.16 4.44
C ASN A 36 11.44 -0.18 3.60
N TYR A 37 11.07 1.11 3.67
CA TYR A 37 11.75 2.20 2.95
C TYR A 37 11.79 2.04 1.42
N GLY A 38 10.80 1.36 0.85
CA GLY A 38 10.71 1.17 -0.59
C GLY A 38 11.35 -0.11 -1.12
N ALA A 39 11.95 -0.93 -0.25
CA ALA A 39 12.58 -2.19 -0.63
C ALA A 39 11.55 -3.20 -1.15
N ASP A 40 10.40 -3.27 -0.48
CA ASP A 40 9.40 -4.29 -0.75
C ASP A 40 8.11 -3.68 -1.28
N ARG A 41 7.56 -4.26 -2.34
CA ARG A 41 6.36 -3.76 -3.00
C ARG A 41 5.10 -4.28 -2.32
N ILE A 42 4.12 -3.39 -2.11
CA ILE A 42 2.75 -3.75 -1.73
C ILE A 42 1.90 -3.75 -3.00
N ILE A 43 1.22 -4.85 -3.29
CA ILE A 43 0.28 -4.95 -4.41
C ILE A 43 -1.11 -4.55 -3.91
N ASN A 44 -1.77 -3.65 -4.64
CA ASN A 44 -3.11 -3.18 -4.30
C ASN A 44 -4.10 -4.35 -4.14
N GLY A 45 -4.82 -4.39 -3.02
CA GLY A 45 -5.79 -5.43 -2.69
C GLY A 45 -5.20 -6.77 -2.28
N GLN A 46 -3.87 -6.97 -2.36
CA GLN A 46 -3.23 -8.21 -1.94
C GLN A 46 -2.79 -8.13 -0.47
N PRO A 47 -3.00 -9.20 0.32
CA PRO A 47 -2.48 -9.27 1.67
C PRO A 47 -0.95 -9.37 1.63
N PHE A 48 -0.29 -8.74 2.58
CA PHE A 48 1.10 -9.04 2.92
C PHE A 48 1.28 -9.15 4.42
N SER A 49 2.31 -9.90 4.83
CA SER A 49 2.63 -10.15 6.23
C SER A 49 4.03 -9.64 6.53
N PRO A 50 4.17 -8.51 7.25
CA PRO A 50 5.46 -8.09 7.77
C PRO A 50 5.97 -9.10 8.82
N ALA A 51 7.27 -9.09 9.10
CA ALA A 51 7.79 -9.95 10.15
C ALA A 51 7.27 -9.49 11.53
N ALA A 52 7.13 -10.45 12.45
CA ALA A 52 6.65 -10.16 13.80
C ALA A 52 7.54 -9.10 14.49
N SER A 53 6.90 -8.22 15.27
CA SER A 53 7.56 -7.14 16.02
C SER A 53 8.29 -6.08 15.17
N GLN A 54 7.98 -5.98 13.86
CA GLN A 54 8.47 -4.89 13.03
C GLN A 54 7.49 -3.71 12.97
N ILE A 55 8.05 -2.49 12.96
CA ILE A 55 7.32 -1.29 12.53
C ILE A 55 7.16 -1.37 11.00
N VAL A 56 5.96 -1.09 10.51
CA VAL A 56 5.65 -1.09 9.07
C VAL A 56 5.61 0.34 8.57
N ASP A 57 6.70 0.79 7.96
CA ASP A 57 6.76 2.09 7.27
C ASP A 57 6.27 1.91 5.83
N VAL A 58 5.15 2.54 5.47
CA VAL A 58 4.58 2.50 4.12
C VAL A 58 4.87 3.80 3.37
N ALA A 59 5.51 3.69 2.21
CA ALA A 59 5.78 4.79 1.30
C ALA A 59 4.81 4.77 0.11
N LEU A 60 4.29 5.95 -0.24
CA LEU A 60 3.54 6.21 -1.47
C LEU A 60 4.42 6.99 -2.44
N SER A 61 4.51 6.53 -3.67
CA SER A 61 5.24 7.22 -4.75
C SER A 61 4.40 7.27 -6.01
N SER A 62 4.32 8.44 -6.65
CA SER A 62 3.65 8.57 -7.94
C SER A 62 4.42 7.84 -9.03
N LEU A 63 3.71 7.10 -9.86
CA LEU A 63 4.20 6.50 -11.08
C LEU A 63 3.53 7.24 -12.25
N THR A 64 4.31 7.89 -13.11
CA THR A 64 3.79 8.58 -14.29
C THR A 64 3.55 7.54 -15.40
N PRO A 65 2.31 7.18 -15.73
CA PRO A 65 2.03 6.08 -16.64
C PRO A 65 2.11 6.56 -18.09
N GLY A 66 3.32 6.85 -18.58
CA GLY A 66 3.61 7.16 -19.99
C GLY A 66 2.97 8.44 -20.56
N THR A 67 2.01 9.04 -19.87
CA THR A 67 1.35 10.30 -20.21
C THR A 67 1.54 11.30 -19.07
N THR A 68 1.58 12.59 -19.43
CA THR A 68 1.62 13.66 -18.44
C THR A 68 0.27 13.77 -17.75
N PRO A 69 0.20 13.68 -16.41
CA PRO A 69 -1.05 13.87 -15.68
C PRO A 69 -1.62 15.26 -15.93
N ALA A 70 -2.94 15.37 -16.02
CA ALA A 70 -3.60 16.67 -16.13
C ALA A 70 -3.36 17.48 -14.85
N ALA A 71 -3.17 18.79 -15.00
CA ALA A 71 -2.99 19.69 -13.87
C ALA A 71 -4.21 19.68 -12.92
N GLY A 72 -3.96 19.93 -11.63
CA GLY A 72 -4.98 19.98 -10.59
C GLY A 72 -4.75 18.97 -9.47
N SER A 73 -5.49 19.12 -8.38
CA SER A 73 -5.45 18.18 -7.25
C SER A 73 -5.99 16.81 -7.66
N LYS A 74 -5.28 15.76 -7.26
CA LYS A 74 -5.68 14.36 -7.47
C LYS A 74 -5.97 13.73 -6.12
N THR A 75 -7.04 12.95 -6.05
CA THR A 75 -7.44 12.29 -4.81
C THR A 75 -7.59 10.80 -5.03
N ALA A 76 -7.15 10.01 -4.06
CA ALA A 76 -7.41 8.58 -4.02
C ALA A 76 -7.76 8.18 -2.58
N THR A 77 -8.68 7.24 -2.45
CA THR A 77 -9.01 6.62 -1.16
C THR A 77 -8.18 5.35 -1.00
N LEU A 78 -7.51 5.24 0.15
CA LEU A 78 -6.79 4.04 0.57
C LEU A 78 -7.47 3.48 1.82
N THR A 79 -7.87 2.21 1.75
CA THR A 79 -8.39 1.42 2.86
C THR A 79 -7.30 0.47 3.33
N VAL A 80 -7.13 0.36 4.64
CA VAL A 80 -6.20 -0.59 5.27
C VAL A 80 -6.99 -1.55 6.12
N THR A 81 -6.89 -2.85 5.81
CA THR A 81 -7.49 -3.92 6.59
C THR A 81 -6.41 -4.66 7.36
N LEU A 82 -6.55 -4.74 8.67
CA LEU A 82 -5.75 -5.58 9.56
C LEU A 82 -6.52 -6.87 9.84
N ASN A 83 -5.93 -8.02 9.50
CA ASN A 83 -6.45 -9.33 9.87
C ASN A 83 -5.55 -9.95 10.92
N LEU A 84 -6.13 -10.39 12.04
CA LEU A 84 -5.44 -11.14 13.08
C LEU A 84 -5.46 -12.64 12.73
N LEU A 85 -4.33 -13.32 12.87
CA LEU A 85 -4.13 -14.72 12.51
C LEU A 85 -3.89 -15.61 13.74
#